data_AF-A0A376Y8N1-F1
#
_entry.id   AF-A0A376Y8N1-F1
#
_cell.length_a   1.000
_cell.length_b   1.000
_cell.length_c   1.000
_cell.angle_alpha   90.00
_cell.angle_beta   90.00
_cell.angle_gamma   90.00
#
_symmetry.space_group_name_H-M   'P 1'
#
loop_
_entity.id
_entity.type
_entity.pdbx_description
1 polymer ?
#
loop_
_entity_poly.entity_id
_entity_poly.type
_entity_poly.pdbx_seq_one_letter_code
_entity_poly.pdbx_strand_id
1 'polypeptide(L)'
;MTGPAGEEIFCDEHGRVRVKFNWDRYNPSNQDSSCWIRVAQAWAGTGFGNLAIPRVGQEVIVDFLNGDPDQPIIMGRTYYHENRTPGSLPGTKTQMTIRSKTYKGSGF
;
A
#
# COMPACT_ATOMS: atom_id res chain seq x y z
N MET A 1 4.22 -1.76 3.58
CA MET A 1 4.15 -0.31 3.85
C MET A 1 4.37 -0.08 5.34
N THR A 2 5.10 0.97 5.70
CA THR A 2 5.50 1.29 7.08
C THR A 2 5.07 2.70 7.49
N GLY A 3 5.05 2.96 8.79
CA GLY A 3 4.68 4.25 9.37
C GLY A 3 5.00 4.32 10.87
N PRO A 4 4.65 5.44 11.53
CA PRO A 4 4.80 5.59 12.97
C PRO A 4 4.02 4.54 13.76
N ALA A 5 4.48 4.25 14.98
CA ALA A 5 3.78 3.33 15.88
C ALA A 5 2.34 3.82 16.16
N GLY A 6 1.37 2.90 16.06
CA GLY A 6 -0.06 3.18 16.30
C GLY A 6 -0.80 3.85 15.14
N GLU A 7 -0.13 4.08 14.01
CA GLU A 7 -0.74 4.68 12.83
C GLU A 7 -1.20 3.64 11.80
N GLU A 8 -2.39 3.82 11.20
CA GLU A 8 -2.88 2.94 10.14
C GLU A 8 -2.58 3.48 8.75
N ILE A 9 -2.50 4.81 8.60
CA ILE A 9 -2.29 5.48 7.32
C ILE A 9 -1.18 6.52 7.47
N PHE A 10 -0.12 6.37 6.69
CA PHE A 10 1.03 7.28 6.71
C PHE A 10 1.43 7.65 5.27
N CYS A 11 0.99 8.82 4.83
CA CYS A 11 1.31 9.37 3.52
C CYS A 11 1.60 10.87 3.59
N ASP A 12 2.26 11.41 2.58
CA ASP A 12 2.48 12.86 2.42
C ASP A 12 1.42 13.52 1.54
N GLU A 13 1.59 14.82 1.24
CA GLU A 13 0.66 15.61 0.42
C GLU A 13 0.47 15.09 -1.01
N HIS A 14 1.35 14.21 -1.48
CA HIS A 14 1.30 13.61 -2.81
C HIS A 14 0.76 12.17 -2.79
N GLY A 15 0.33 11.67 -1.63
CA GLY A 15 -0.12 10.29 -1.47
C GLY A 15 1.01 9.27 -1.61
N ARG A 16 2.27 9.69 -1.44
CA ARG A 16 3.41 8.78 -1.39
C ARG A 16 3.41 8.06 -0.04
N VAL A 17 3.99 6.86 0.00
CA VAL A 17 4.14 6.08 1.24
C VAL A 17 5.58 5.64 1.43
N ARG A 18 5.91 5.15 2.63
CA ARG A 18 7.21 4.54 2.93
C ARG A 18 7.03 3.02 3.08
N VAL A 19 8.07 2.26 2.73
CA VAL A 19 8.04 0.80 2.73
C VAL A 19 9.27 0.25 3.41
N LYS A 20 9.17 -0.99 3.88
CA LYS A 20 10.32 -1.78 4.29
C LYS A 20 10.52 -2.85 3.24
N PHE A 21 11.69 -2.89 2.62
CA PHE A 21 12.06 -3.99 1.74
C PHE A 21 12.50 -5.20 2.56
N ASN A 22 12.13 -6.40 2.12
CA ASN A 22 12.45 -7.64 2.83
C ASN A 22 13.96 -7.91 2.90
N TRP A 23 14.73 -7.39 1.95
CA TRP A 23 16.18 -7.52 1.90
C TRP A 23 16.92 -6.46 2.74
N ASP A 24 16.22 -5.43 3.23
CA ASP A 24 16.84 -4.39 4.04
C ASP A 24 16.98 -4.88 5.49
N ARG A 25 18.23 -5.04 5.93
CA ARG A 25 18.58 -5.56 7.27
C ARG A 25 18.87 -4.47 8.31
N TYR A 26 19.03 -3.22 7.88
CA TYR A 26 19.61 -2.18 8.72
C TYR A 26 18.58 -1.18 9.22
N ASN A 27 17.60 -0.81 8.40
CA ASN A 27 16.62 0.18 8.82
C ASN A 27 15.51 -0.44 9.70
N PRO A 28 14.94 0.29 10.65
CA PRO A 28 13.76 -0.16 11.37
C PRO A 28 12.52 -0.20 10.45
N SER A 29 11.55 -1.07 10.77
CA SER A 29 10.26 -1.13 10.07
C SER A 29 9.28 -0.06 10.58
N ASN A 30 9.68 1.21 10.52
CA ASN A 30 8.92 2.35 11.03
C ASN A 30 8.82 3.48 9.99
N GLN A 31 8.47 4.70 10.42
CA GLN A 31 8.38 5.85 9.54
C GLN A 31 9.66 6.17 8.77
N ASP A 32 10.84 5.71 9.16
CA ASP A 32 12.13 6.04 8.52
C ASP A 32 12.69 4.92 7.62
N SER A 33 11.87 3.92 7.29
CA SER A 33 12.31 2.71 6.55
C SER A 33 12.87 2.95 5.15
N SER A 34 12.36 3.97 4.44
CA SER A 34 12.72 4.25 3.03
C SER A 34 12.55 5.72 2.69
N CYS A 35 12.82 6.15 1.45
CA CYS A 35 12.30 7.43 0.95
C CYS A 35 10.77 7.39 0.76
N TRP A 36 10.17 8.52 0.38
CA TRP A 36 8.78 8.58 -0.06
C TRP A 36 8.64 8.00 -1.47
N ILE A 37 7.77 7.00 -1.62
CA ILE A 37 7.57 6.24 -2.85
C ILE A 37 6.19 6.53 -3.43
N ARG A 38 6.15 6.89 -4.72
CA ARG A 38 4.89 7.14 -5.45
C ARG A 38 4.08 5.86 -5.61
N VAL A 39 2.76 5.99 -5.55
CA VAL A 39 1.80 4.89 -5.69
C VAL A 39 1.00 5.06 -6.96
N ALA A 40 1.12 4.12 -7.89
CA ALA A 40 0.28 4.06 -9.08
C ALA A 40 -1.21 3.97 -8.67
N GLN A 41 -2.04 4.78 -9.32
CA GLN A 41 -3.49 4.76 -9.17
C GLN A 41 -4.11 4.21 -10.46
N ALA A 42 -5.32 3.66 -10.38
CA ALA A 42 -6.04 3.20 -11.56
C ALA A 42 -6.43 4.36 -12.51
N TRP A 43 -6.59 5.56 -11.96
CA TRP A 43 -6.93 6.80 -12.65
C TRP A 43 -6.46 8.00 -11.80
N ALA A 44 -5.50 8.77 -12.32
CA ALA A 44 -5.00 9.98 -11.68
C ALA A 44 -5.02 11.15 -12.67
N GLY A 45 -5.91 12.11 -12.46
CA GLY A 45 -5.97 13.38 -13.18
C GLY A 45 -5.71 14.56 -12.26
N THR A 46 -5.55 15.75 -12.83
CA THR A 46 -5.32 16.98 -12.05
C THR A 46 -6.57 17.34 -11.25
N GLY A 47 -6.61 16.96 -9.97
CA GLY A 47 -7.73 17.23 -9.05
C GLY A 47 -8.89 16.22 -9.13
N PHE A 48 -8.75 15.11 -9.84
CA PHE A 48 -9.79 14.07 -9.95
C PHE A 48 -9.19 12.68 -10.17
N GLY A 49 -10.00 11.63 -9.98
CA GLY A 49 -9.60 10.25 -10.22
C GLY A 49 -9.92 9.35 -9.03
N ASN A 50 -9.22 8.21 -8.94
CA ASN A 50 -9.29 7.33 -7.78
C ASN A 50 -8.07 7.56 -6.88
N LEU A 51 -8.29 7.51 -5.56
CA LEU A 51 -7.20 7.51 -4.61
C LEU A 51 -7.46 6.43 -3.56
N ALA A 52 -6.62 5.40 -3.56
CA ALA A 52 -6.58 4.42 -2.49
C ALA A 52 -5.16 4.41 -1.94
N ILE A 53 -4.96 4.85 -0.69
CA ILE A 53 -3.63 4.87 -0.06
C ILE A 53 -3.34 3.48 0.55
N PRO A 54 -2.13 2.90 0.36
CA PRO A 54 -1.73 1.69 1.07
C PRO A 54 -1.64 1.97 2.57
N ARG A 55 -2.18 1.07 3.39
CA ARG A 55 -2.13 1.19 4.86
C ARG A 55 -0.89 0.52 5.44
N VAL A 56 -0.52 0.93 6.66
CA VAL A 56 0.58 0.31 7.42
C VAL A 56 0.32 -1.18 7.56
N GLY A 57 1.35 -1.99 7.30
CA GLY A 57 1.27 -3.45 7.28
C GLY A 57 0.79 -4.08 5.97
N GLN A 58 0.26 -3.30 5.01
CA GLN A 58 -0.10 -3.86 3.69
C GLN A 58 1.14 -4.12 2.83
N GLU A 59 1.11 -5.25 2.11
CA GLU A 59 2.10 -5.60 1.09
C GLU A 59 1.83 -4.81 -0.21
N VAL A 60 2.91 -4.42 -0.87
CA VAL A 60 2.88 -3.67 -2.12
C VAL A 60 3.89 -4.26 -3.09
N ILE A 61 3.59 -4.20 -4.37
CA ILE A 61 4.53 -4.53 -5.44
C ILE A 61 5.28 -3.25 -5.78
N VAL A 62 6.60 -3.27 -5.58
CA VAL A 62 7.49 -2.17 -5.93
C VAL A 62 8.25 -2.56 -7.19
N ASP A 63 8.19 -1.68 -8.18
CA ASP A 63 9.03 -1.70 -9.36
C ASP A 63 10.08 -0.59 -9.27
N PHE A 64 11.08 -0.63 -10.14
CA PHE A 64 12.20 0.31 -10.15
C PHE A 64 12.31 0.92 -11.55
N LEU A 65 12.20 2.24 -11.65
CA LEU A 65 12.17 2.94 -12.93
C LEU A 65 13.48 2.68 -13.70
N ASN A 66 13.36 2.15 -14.91
CA ASN A 66 14.51 1.71 -15.72
C ASN A 66 15.44 0.70 -15.01
N GLY A 67 14.92 -0.03 -14.01
CA GLY A 67 15.70 -0.95 -13.19
C GLY A 67 16.60 -0.28 -12.15
N ASP A 68 16.48 1.03 -11.93
CA ASP A 68 17.28 1.78 -10.96
C ASP A 68 16.74 1.60 -9.53
N PRO A 69 17.49 0.91 -8.62
CA PRO A 69 17.07 0.70 -7.23
C PRO A 69 16.79 1.99 -6.45
N ASP A 70 17.36 3.11 -6.86
CA ASP A 70 17.17 4.43 -6.23
C ASP A 70 15.89 5.14 -6.69
N GLN A 71 15.19 4.58 -7.69
CA GLN A 71 13.94 5.12 -8.24
C GLN A 71 12.76 4.14 -8.10
N PRO A 72 12.36 3.80 -6.86
CA PRO A 72 11.22 2.91 -6.65
C PRO A 72 9.88 3.57 -7.01
N ILE A 73 8.95 2.75 -7.46
CA ILE A 73 7.54 3.10 -7.69
C ILE A 73 6.64 1.93 -7.29
N ILE A 74 5.57 2.19 -6.55
CA ILE A 74 4.60 1.15 -6.19
C ILE A 74 3.62 0.98 -7.35
N MET A 75 3.54 -0.23 -7.90
CA MET A 75 2.74 -0.56 -9.08
C MET A 75 1.48 -1.37 -8.75
N GLY A 76 1.40 -1.98 -7.56
CA GLY A 76 0.26 -2.84 -7.24
C GLY A 76 0.23 -3.30 -5.79
N ARG A 77 -0.77 -4.15 -5.51
CA ARG A 77 -1.01 -4.78 -4.21
C ARG A 77 -1.46 -6.21 -4.40
N THR A 78 -1.17 -7.02 -3.40
CA THR A 78 -1.55 -8.42 -3.33
C THR A 78 -2.33 -8.68 -2.04
N TYR A 79 -3.21 -9.66 -2.10
CA TYR A 79 -3.69 -10.33 -0.91
C TYR A 79 -2.75 -11.48 -0.57
N TYR A 80 -2.58 -11.77 0.72
CA TYR A 80 -1.76 -12.85 1.24
C TYR A 80 -2.44 -13.48 2.47
N HIS A 81 -1.75 -14.37 3.18
CA HIS A 81 -2.34 -15.13 4.28
C HIS A 81 -3.01 -14.27 5.38
N GLU A 82 -2.40 -13.16 5.78
CA GLU A 82 -2.93 -12.26 6.81
C GLU A 82 -3.81 -11.15 6.23
N ASN A 83 -3.42 -10.58 5.08
CA ASN A 83 -4.26 -9.63 4.32
C ASN A 83 -5.12 -10.39 3.31
N ARG A 84 -6.23 -10.98 3.77
CA ARG A 84 -7.12 -11.80 2.93
C ARG A 84 -8.05 -10.97 2.05
N THR A 85 -8.47 -11.56 0.93
CA THR A 85 -9.46 -10.97 0.02
C THR A 85 -10.80 -10.71 0.73
N PRO A 86 -11.55 -9.67 0.37
CA PRO A 86 -12.96 -9.54 0.73
C PRO A 86 -13.77 -10.76 0.25
N GLY A 87 -14.68 -11.24 1.08
CA GLY A 87 -15.50 -12.41 0.80
C GLY A 87 -14.82 -13.73 1.16
N SER A 88 -15.39 -14.84 0.70
CA SER A 88 -14.97 -16.19 1.08
C SER A 88 -14.60 -16.98 -0.17
N LEU A 89 -13.42 -16.68 -0.75
CA LEU A 89 -12.91 -17.44 -1.89
C LEU A 89 -12.53 -18.88 -1.47
N PRO A 90 -12.76 -19.88 -2.34
CA PRO A 90 -13.24 -19.78 -3.72
C PRO A 90 -14.79 -19.67 -3.88
N GLY A 91 -15.55 -19.64 -2.79
CA GLY A 91 -17.03 -19.58 -2.81
C GLY A 91 -17.60 -18.33 -3.48
N THR A 92 -16.94 -17.17 -3.37
CA THR A 92 -17.37 -15.90 -3.98
C THR A 92 -16.68 -15.60 -5.32
N LYS A 93 -16.17 -16.62 -6.04
CA LYS A 93 -15.36 -16.43 -7.26
C LYS A 93 -16.02 -15.68 -8.42
N THR A 94 -17.34 -15.55 -8.43
CA THR A 94 -18.11 -14.83 -9.48
C THR A 94 -18.34 -13.36 -9.16
N GLN A 95 -17.88 -12.88 -7.99
CA GLN A 95 -18.14 -11.52 -7.51
C GLN A 95 -16.93 -10.61 -7.75
N MET A 96 -17.21 -9.37 -8.15
CA MET A 96 -16.27 -8.26 -8.06
C MET A 96 -16.61 -7.44 -6.80
N THR A 97 -15.59 -6.96 -6.07
CA THR A 97 -15.81 -6.23 -4.82
C THR A 97 -14.87 -5.04 -4.70
N ILE A 98 -15.44 -3.89 -4.31
CA ILE A 98 -14.73 -2.75 -3.74
C ILE A 98 -15.25 -2.60 -2.31
N ARG A 99 -14.37 -2.73 -1.32
CA ARG A 99 -14.72 -2.63 0.11
C ARG A 99 -13.71 -1.75 0.83
N SER A 100 -14.18 -0.80 1.62
CA SER A 100 -13.32 0.08 2.43
C SER A 100 -13.07 -0.53 3.81
N LYS A 101 -12.35 0.20 4.67
CA LYS A 101 -12.22 -0.10 6.10
C LYS A 101 -12.30 1.20 6.88
N THR A 102 -13.07 1.24 7.95
CA THR A 102 -13.08 2.41 8.84
C THR A 102 -11.67 2.64 9.38
N TYR A 103 -11.20 3.89 9.36
CA TYR A 103 -9.90 4.25 9.92
C TYR A 103 -9.95 4.18 11.45
N LYS A 104 -9.00 3.45 12.07
CA LYS A 104 -8.93 3.25 13.53
C LYS A 104 -10.26 2.76 14.14
N GLY A 105 -10.98 1.91 13.41
CA GLY A 105 -12.29 1.38 13.79
C GLY A 105 -12.50 -0.07 13.37
N SER A 106 -13.63 -0.64 13.78
CA SER A 106 -13.97 -2.06 13.57
C SER A 106 -14.81 -2.34 12.33
N GLY A 107 -15.18 -1.31 11.55
CA GLY A 107 -16.07 -1.41 10.38
C GLY A 107 -15.38 -1.52 9.02
N PHE A 108 -16.18 -1.84 8.00
CA PHE A 108 -15.81 -1.91 6.58
C PHE A 108 -16.68 -0.99 5.71
#